data_AF-A0A914RDH9-F1
#
_entry.id   AF-A0A914RDH9-F1
#
_cell.length_a   1.000
_cell.length_b   1.000
_cell.length_c   1.000
_cell.angle_alpha   90.00
_cell.angle_beta   90.00
_cell.angle_gamma   90.00
#
_symmetry.space_group_name_H-M   'P 1'
#
loop_
_entity.id
_entity.type
_entity.pdbx_description
1 polymer ?
#
loop_
_entity_poly.entity_id
_entity_poly.type
_entity_poly.pdbx_seq_one_letter_code
_entity_poly.pdbx_strand_id
1 'polypeptide(L)'
;MVTYQLKILTTALLLKAVLNTKLSNTQWIALILLIIGVSDVQMQYQPPQPVSGYLEQKPWLGFTAAITMCFTSAFAGVYMEHILKKSAVNVWMQNIRLALFGLIVAAGSMLYKDYNTIQEDGFLRGFDSLVWIMTVTNSIGGLLIAVVIKYADNIMKAYAQSTAIVGAAIGSWILFDFVPNGLFLFGTFLVTASIVIYTKYPYQETPSEKTYLLLNNEEKEKINKV
;
A
#
# COMPACT_ATOMS: atom_id res chain seq x y z
N MET A 1 10.73 11.75 1.52
CA MET A 1 9.66 11.19 2.38
C MET A 1 8.29 11.75 1.99
N VAL A 2 8.07 13.06 2.04
CA VAL A 2 6.77 13.68 1.65
C VAL A 2 6.35 13.38 0.20
N THR A 3 7.30 13.37 -0.75
CA THR A 3 7.04 12.99 -2.16
C THR A 3 6.53 11.56 -2.36
N TYR A 4 6.80 10.64 -1.43
CA TYR A 4 6.26 9.27 -1.51
C TYR A 4 4.76 9.21 -1.27
N GLN A 5 4.18 10.19 -0.56
CA GLN A 5 2.75 10.21 -0.27
C GLN A 5 1.91 10.57 -1.50
N LEU A 6 2.53 11.10 -2.56
CA LEU A 6 1.89 11.28 -3.86
C LEU A 6 1.36 9.95 -4.41
N LYS A 7 2.00 8.83 -4.07
CA LYS A 7 1.52 7.47 -4.37
C LYS A 7 0.07 7.24 -3.94
N ILE A 8 -0.36 7.81 -2.81
CA ILE A 8 -1.73 7.62 -2.30
C ILE A 8 -2.75 8.27 -3.26
N LEU A 9 -2.47 9.48 -3.75
CA LEU A 9 -3.31 10.15 -4.77
C LEU A 9 -3.27 9.41 -6.10
N THR A 10 -2.09 9.01 -6.57
CA THR A 10 -1.94 8.28 -7.83
C THR A 10 -2.67 6.94 -7.78
N THR A 11 -2.65 6.25 -6.64
CA THR A 11 -3.39 4.99 -6.43
C THR A 11 -4.90 5.23 -6.50
N ALA A 12 -5.41 6.27 -5.83
CA ALA A 12 -6.85 6.60 -5.86
C ALA A 12 -7.34 6.95 -7.28
N LEU A 13 -6.54 7.71 -8.04
CA LEU A 13 -6.84 8.04 -9.44
C LEU A 13 -6.81 6.80 -10.35
N LEU A 14 -5.82 5.92 -10.20
CA LEU A 14 -5.72 4.70 -10.98
C LEU A 14 -6.80 3.67 -10.59
N LEU A 15 -7.24 3.61 -9.33
CA LEU A 15 -8.39 2.80 -8.93
C LEU A 15 -9.66 3.24 -9.66
N LYS A 16 -9.92 4.55 -9.70
CA LYS A 16 -11.05 5.12 -10.45
C LYS A 16 -10.95 4.78 -11.94
N ALA A 17 -9.75 4.83 -12.53
CA ALA A 17 -9.55 4.56 -13.96
C ALA A 17 -9.60 3.08 -14.35
N VAL A 18 -9.00 2.17 -13.56
CA VAL A 18 -8.81 0.75 -13.91
C VAL A 18 -9.91 -0.14 -13.31
N LEU A 19 -10.42 0.18 -12.12
CA LEU A 19 -11.44 -0.60 -11.43
C LEU A 19 -12.86 -0.01 -11.59
N ASN A 20 -13.02 1.19 -12.16
CA ASN A 20 -14.28 1.94 -12.24
C ASN A 20 -14.95 2.17 -10.87
N THR A 21 -14.17 2.12 -9.79
CA THR A 21 -14.65 2.41 -8.44
C THR A 21 -15.03 3.88 -8.34
N LYS A 22 -16.30 4.15 -8.04
CA LYS A 22 -16.80 5.49 -7.75
C LYS A 22 -16.45 5.80 -6.28
N LEU A 23 -15.73 6.89 -6.04
CA LEU A 23 -15.39 7.37 -4.69
C LEU A 23 -16.28 8.57 -4.36
N SER A 24 -16.81 8.63 -3.14
CA SER A 24 -17.63 9.78 -2.70
C SER A 24 -16.75 11.00 -2.42
N ASN A 25 -17.34 12.20 -2.47
CA ASN A 25 -16.63 13.44 -2.12
C ASN A 25 -16.07 13.42 -0.69
N THR A 26 -16.75 12.74 0.24
CA THR A 26 -16.28 12.56 1.62
C THR A 26 -15.05 11.65 1.70
N GLN A 27 -14.96 10.62 0.85
CA GLN A 27 -13.77 9.76 0.78
C GLN A 27 -12.58 10.47 0.17
N TRP A 28 -12.79 11.36 -0.81
CA TRP A 28 -11.74 12.23 -1.32
C TRP A 28 -11.16 13.14 -0.24
N ILE A 29 -12.01 13.72 0.60
CA ILE A 29 -11.57 14.54 1.74
C ILE A 29 -10.79 13.69 2.74
N ALA A 30 -11.26 12.49 3.08
CA ALA A 30 -10.56 11.57 3.99
C ALA A 30 -9.18 11.18 3.45
N LEU A 31 -9.05 10.90 2.14
CA LEU A 31 -7.78 10.58 1.50
C LEU A 31 -6.78 11.74 1.54
N ILE A 32 -7.24 12.97 1.27
CA ILE A 32 -6.39 14.17 1.37
C ILE A 32 -5.91 14.36 2.82
N LEU A 33 -6.82 14.18 3.79
CA LEU A 33 -6.50 14.31 5.21
C LEU A 33 -5.50 13.23 5.68
N LEU A 34 -5.60 12.01 5.13
CA LEU A 34 -4.62 10.94 5.35
C LEU A 34 -3.24 11.34 4.82
N ILE A 35 -3.16 11.88 3.60
CA ILE A 35 -1.89 12.30 3.00
C ILE A 35 -1.19 13.37 3.84
N ILE A 36 -1.95 14.35 4.32
CA ILE A 36 -1.41 15.40 5.20
C ILE A 36 -0.89 14.78 6.49
N GLY A 37 -1.71 13.98 7.18
CA GLY A 37 -1.33 13.36 8.45
C GLY A 37 -0.09 12.45 8.35
N VAL A 38 0.02 11.61 7.31
CA VAL A 38 1.20 10.74 7.14
C VAL A 38 2.41 11.54 6.64
N SER A 39 2.23 12.64 5.90
CA SER A 39 3.35 13.53 5.53
C SER A 39 3.97 14.19 6.75
N ASP A 40 3.15 14.67 7.68
CA ASP A 40 3.61 15.32 8.92
C ASP A 40 4.37 14.33 9.82
N VAL A 41 3.84 13.12 10.00
CA VAL A 41 4.51 12.06 10.79
C VAL A 41 5.87 11.69 10.19
N GLN A 42 5.96 11.59 8.86
CA GLN A 42 7.18 11.18 8.16
C GLN A 42 8.23 12.30 8.03
N MET A 43 7.83 13.56 8.24
CA MET A 43 8.74 14.71 8.21
C MET A 43 9.71 14.73 9.40
N GLN A 44 9.39 13.99 10.46
CA GLN A 44 10.20 13.86 11.67
C GLN A 44 11.37 12.88 11.51
N TYR A 45 11.39 12.08 10.44
CA TYR A 45 12.49 11.15 10.18
C TYR A 45 13.73 11.90 9.72
N GLN A 46 14.71 12.05 10.62
CA GLN A 46 16.05 12.51 10.28
C GLN A 46 16.91 11.32 9.88
N PRO A 47 17.39 11.23 8.62
CA PRO A 47 18.33 10.20 8.25
C PRO A 47 19.63 10.38 9.06
N PRO A 48 20.36 9.29 9.36
CA PRO A 48 21.68 9.37 9.97
C PRO A 48 22.55 10.37 9.21
N GLN A 49 23.24 11.27 9.93
CA GLN A 49 24.18 12.21 9.32
C GLN A 49 25.20 11.42 8.48
N PRO A 50 25.46 11.82 7.22
CA PRO A 50 26.35 11.07 6.36
C PRO A 50 27.74 10.98 7.01
N VAL A 51 28.17 9.77 7.29
CA VAL A 51 29.52 9.49 7.80
C VAL A 51 30.46 9.73 6.63
N SER A 52 31.06 10.93 6.58
CA SER A 52 32.21 11.33 5.75
C SER A 52 32.28 10.72 4.32
N GLY A 53 31.88 11.49 3.32
CA GLY A 53 32.23 11.20 1.92
C GLY A 53 31.46 12.06 0.94
N TYR A 54 32.18 12.65 -0.03
CA TYR A 54 31.67 13.45 -1.15
C TYR A 54 30.73 12.64 -2.05
N LEU A 55 29.52 12.35 -1.59
CA LEU A 55 28.47 11.79 -2.44
C LEU A 55 27.82 12.95 -3.19
N GLU A 56 28.02 12.99 -4.51
CA GLU A 56 27.37 13.94 -5.41
C GLU A 56 25.86 13.70 -5.38
N GLN A 57 25.15 14.39 -4.49
CA GLN A 57 23.71 14.28 -4.38
C GLN A 57 23.08 14.90 -5.63
N LYS A 58 22.25 14.14 -6.35
CA LYS A 58 21.49 14.60 -7.52
C LYS A 58 20.00 14.66 -7.18
N PRO A 59 19.50 15.77 -6.59
CA PRO A 59 18.11 15.89 -6.13
C PRO A 59 17.09 15.62 -7.23
N TRP A 60 17.39 16.04 -8.47
CA TRP A 60 16.50 15.85 -9.61
C TRP A 60 16.32 14.36 -9.97
N LEU A 61 17.40 13.57 -9.94
CA LEU A 61 17.33 12.14 -10.20
C LEU A 61 16.54 11.41 -9.11
N GLY A 62 16.71 11.82 -7.84
CA GLY A 62 15.90 11.31 -6.73
C GLY A 62 14.42 11.67 -6.87
N PHE A 63 14.12 12.88 -7.35
CA PHE A 63 12.75 13.34 -7.57
C PHE A 63 12.05 12.56 -8.70
N THR A 64 12.70 12.40 -9.86
CA THR A 64 12.13 11.64 -10.97
C THR A 64 11.97 10.16 -10.63
N ALA A 65 12.95 9.56 -9.94
CA ALA A 65 12.85 8.19 -9.45
C ALA A 65 11.68 8.02 -8.47
N ALA A 66 11.46 8.98 -7.57
CA ALA A 66 10.33 8.95 -6.63
C ALA A 66 8.99 9.01 -7.36
N ILE A 67 8.83 9.85 -8.39
CA ILE A 67 7.61 9.91 -9.20
C ILE A 67 7.38 8.58 -9.91
N THR A 68 8.38 8.07 -10.64
CA THR A 68 8.24 6.79 -11.36
C THR A 68 7.88 5.66 -10.42
N MET A 69 8.54 5.57 -9.26
CA MET A 69 8.23 4.58 -8.23
C MET A 69 6.79 4.71 -7.71
N CYS A 70 6.30 5.93 -7.48
CA CYS A 70 4.93 6.17 -7.02
C CYS A 70 3.91 5.66 -8.05
N PHE A 71 4.10 5.97 -9.33
CA PHE A 71 3.23 5.51 -10.41
C PHE A 71 3.26 3.99 -10.56
N THR A 72 4.45 3.38 -10.63
CA THR A 72 4.59 1.91 -10.75
C THR A 72 3.96 1.20 -9.56
N SER A 73 4.17 1.70 -8.34
CA SER A 73 3.65 1.07 -7.13
C SER A 73 2.12 1.22 -7.01
N ALA A 74 1.58 2.38 -7.39
CA ALA A 74 0.15 2.60 -7.46
C ALA A 74 -0.51 1.64 -8.48
N PHE A 75 0.01 1.60 -9.70
CA PHE A 75 -0.49 0.73 -10.77
C PHE A 75 -0.44 -0.76 -10.37
N ALA A 76 0.69 -1.22 -9.82
CA ALA A 76 0.84 -2.60 -9.37
C ALA A 76 -0.19 -2.98 -8.29
N GLY A 77 -0.47 -2.08 -7.34
CA GLY A 77 -1.49 -2.31 -6.31
C GLY A 77 -2.89 -2.48 -6.89
N VAL A 78 -3.28 -1.59 -7.81
CA VAL A 78 -4.57 -1.62 -8.50
C VAL A 78 -4.71 -2.86 -9.40
N TYR A 79 -3.64 -3.21 -10.11
CA TYR A 79 -3.61 -4.41 -10.96
C TYR A 79 -3.70 -5.69 -10.13
N MET A 80 -3.00 -5.76 -8.99
CA MET A 80 -3.08 -6.89 -8.06
C MET A 80 -4.51 -7.03 -7.50
N GLU A 81 -5.15 -5.93 -7.12
CA GLU A 81 -6.56 -5.93 -6.71
C GLU A 81 -7.49 -6.43 -7.82
N HIS A 82 -7.26 -5.97 -9.06
CA HIS A 82 -8.02 -6.43 -10.22
C HIS A 82 -7.91 -7.95 -10.42
N ILE A 83 -6.70 -8.50 -10.41
CA ILE A 83 -6.47 -9.94 -10.55
C ILE A 83 -7.12 -10.70 -9.41
N LEU A 84 -6.89 -10.26 -8.17
CA LEU A 84 -7.36 -10.95 -6.98
C LEU A 84 -8.89 -10.99 -6.89
N LYS A 85 -9.58 -9.91 -7.28
CA LYS A 85 -11.03 -9.80 -7.15
C LYS A 85 -11.80 -10.32 -8.36
N LYS A 86 -11.30 -10.16 -9.60
CA LYS A 86 -12.06 -10.50 -10.82
C LYS A 86 -11.83 -11.91 -11.36
N SER A 87 -10.83 -12.65 -10.87
CA SER A 87 -10.57 -14.00 -11.35
C SER A 87 -11.22 -15.08 -10.47
N ALA A 88 -11.76 -16.11 -11.11
CA ALA A 88 -12.41 -17.27 -10.47
C ALA A 88 -11.41 -18.23 -9.78
N VAL A 89 -10.11 -17.98 -9.95
CA VAL A 89 -9.04 -18.79 -9.32
C VAL A 89 -8.88 -18.39 -7.85
N ASN A 90 -8.51 -19.34 -6.99
CA ASN A 90 -8.26 -19.04 -5.58
C ASN A 90 -7.08 -18.06 -5.40
N VAL A 91 -7.10 -17.34 -4.28
CA VAL A 91 -6.12 -16.28 -3.94
C VAL A 91 -4.70 -16.83 -3.91
N TRP A 92 -4.52 -18.01 -3.33
CA TRP A 92 -3.21 -18.63 -3.17
C TRP A 92 -2.57 -18.99 -4.50
N MET A 93 -3.33 -19.55 -5.45
CA MET A 93 -2.80 -19.88 -6.78
C MET A 93 -2.50 -18.62 -7.60
N GLN A 94 -3.30 -17.57 -7.47
CA GLN A 94 -2.97 -16.27 -8.09
C GLN A 94 -1.69 -15.67 -7.49
N ASN A 95 -1.53 -15.76 -6.18
CA ASN A 95 -0.35 -15.26 -5.50
C ASN A 95 0.91 -16.08 -5.87
N ILE A 96 0.78 -17.40 -6.05
CA ILE A 96 1.86 -18.26 -6.59
C ILE A 96 2.22 -17.83 -8.01
N ARG A 97 1.25 -17.63 -8.90
CA ARG A 97 1.51 -17.17 -10.27
C ARG A 97 2.25 -15.83 -10.26
N LEU A 98 1.82 -14.88 -9.43
CA LEU A 98 2.49 -13.59 -9.29
C LEU A 98 3.91 -13.73 -8.73
N ALA A 99 4.11 -14.59 -7.73
CA ALA A 99 5.41 -14.86 -7.14
C ALA A 99 6.39 -15.50 -8.14
N LEU A 100 5.91 -16.39 -9.02
CA LEU A 100 6.74 -16.99 -10.08
C LEU A 100 7.27 -15.94 -11.07
N PHE A 101 6.41 -15.01 -11.51
CA PHE A 101 6.86 -13.88 -12.33
C PHE A 101 7.82 -12.97 -11.56
N GLY A 102 7.52 -12.69 -10.30
CA GLY A 102 8.39 -11.90 -9.43
C GLY A 102 9.78 -12.54 -9.24
N LEU A 103 9.85 -13.86 -9.13
CA LEU A 103 11.10 -14.61 -9.00
C LEU A 103 11.99 -14.45 -10.24
N ILE A 104 11.40 -14.54 -11.44
CA ILE A 104 12.14 -14.35 -12.70
C ILE A 104 12.71 -12.93 -12.78
N VAL A 105 11.90 -11.93 -12.46
CA VAL A 105 12.33 -10.51 -12.48
C VAL A 105 13.40 -10.25 -11.42
N ALA A 106 13.25 -10.82 -10.21
CA ALA A 106 14.23 -10.67 -9.13
C ALA A 106 15.57 -11.34 -9.49
N ALA A 107 15.54 -12.56 -10.02
CA ALA A 107 16.73 -13.26 -10.49
C ALA A 107 17.41 -12.49 -11.63
N GLY A 108 16.65 -11.98 -12.61
CA GLY A 108 17.19 -11.14 -13.68
C GLY A 108 17.83 -9.85 -13.17
N SER A 109 17.18 -9.15 -12.22
CA SER A 109 17.74 -7.94 -11.61
C SER A 109 19.04 -8.21 -10.86
N MET A 110 19.10 -9.32 -10.14
CA MET A 110 20.28 -9.75 -9.39
C MET A 110 21.43 -10.08 -10.33
N LEU A 111 21.18 -10.87 -11.37
CA LEU A 111 22.18 -11.20 -12.39
C LEU A 111 22.62 -9.98 -13.22
N TYR A 112 21.80 -8.93 -13.30
CA TYR A 112 22.19 -7.72 -14.03
C TYR A 112 23.06 -6.77 -13.18
N LYS A 113 22.73 -6.62 -11.89
CA LYS A 113 23.40 -5.64 -11.02
C LYS A 113 24.60 -6.21 -10.25
N ASP A 114 24.48 -7.45 -9.79
CA ASP A 114 25.38 -8.00 -8.78
C ASP A 114 26.17 -9.23 -9.29
N TYR A 115 26.21 -9.44 -10.61
CA TYR A 115 26.83 -10.63 -11.25
C TYR A 115 28.26 -10.89 -10.78
N ASN A 116 29.13 -9.87 -10.87
CA ASN A 116 30.55 -10.01 -10.54
C ASN A 116 30.72 -10.34 -9.05
N THR A 117 29.97 -9.66 -8.18
CA THR A 117 29.99 -9.88 -6.73
C THR A 117 29.54 -11.31 -6.37
N ILE A 118 28.51 -11.83 -7.04
CA ILE A 118 28.02 -13.20 -6.83
C ILE A 118 29.04 -14.23 -7.29
N GLN A 119 29.77 -13.97 -8.38
CA GLN A 119 30.76 -14.89 -8.91
C GLN A 119 31.99 -15.01 -7.99
N GLU A 120 32.43 -13.90 -7.40
CA GLU A 120 33.59 -13.87 -6.50
C GLU A 120 33.26 -14.40 -5.10
N ASP A 121 32.13 -13.99 -4.55
CA ASP A 121 31.83 -14.17 -3.13
C ASP A 121 30.72 -15.19 -2.83
N GLY A 122 30.02 -15.66 -3.87
CA GLY A 122 28.87 -16.54 -3.76
C GLY A 122 27.56 -15.80 -3.48
N PHE A 123 26.45 -16.43 -3.87
CA PHE A 123 25.09 -15.86 -3.78
C PHE A 123 24.63 -15.56 -2.33
N LEU A 124 25.01 -16.40 -1.36
CA LEU A 124 24.59 -16.27 0.05
C LEU A 124 25.61 -15.52 0.92
N ARG A 125 26.51 -14.74 0.33
CA ARG A 125 27.48 -13.98 1.10
C ARG A 125 26.77 -13.03 2.07
N GLY A 126 27.09 -13.11 3.36
CA GLY A 126 26.53 -12.24 4.39
C GLY A 126 25.09 -12.58 4.83
N PHE A 127 24.55 -13.73 4.42
CA PHE A 127 23.27 -14.23 4.96
C PHE A 127 23.46 -14.69 6.40
N ASP A 128 23.17 -13.81 7.36
CA ASP A 128 23.11 -14.13 8.78
C ASP A 128 21.69 -14.54 9.21
N SER A 129 21.52 -14.88 10.49
CA SER A 129 20.20 -15.24 11.03
C SER A 129 19.19 -14.09 10.96
N LEU A 130 19.63 -12.83 11.03
CA LEU A 130 18.74 -11.67 10.94
C LEU A 130 18.19 -11.49 9.53
N VAL A 131 18.99 -11.69 8.49
CA VAL A 131 18.54 -11.67 7.09
C VAL A 131 17.47 -12.74 6.87
N TRP A 132 17.64 -13.94 7.43
CA TRP A 132 16.61 -15.00 7.35
C TRP A 132 15.31 -14.58 8.04
N ILE A 133 15.39 -14.04 9.26
CA ILE A 133 14.21 -13.56 9.98
C ILE A 133 13.51 -12.45 9.19
N MET A 134 14.24 -11.44 8.72
CA MET A 134 13.68 -10.36 7.90
C MET A 134 13.04 -10.87 6.61
N THR A 135 13.66 -11.85 5.96
CA THR A 135 13.13 -12.46 4.73
C THR A 135 11.81 -13.15 5.01
N VAL A 136 11.75 -14.01 6.03
CA VAL A 136 10.51 -14.72 6.42
C VAL A 136 9.42 -13.73 6.84
N THR A 137 9.74 -12.73 7.66
CA THR A 137 8.79 -11.71 8.09
C THR A 137 8.25 -10.90 6.91
N ASN A 138 9.10 -10.50 5.96
CA ASN A 138 8.66 -9.79 4.75
C ASN A 138 7.79 -10.68 3.84
N SER A 139 8.13 -11.97 3.70
CA SER A 139 7.29 -12.92 2.95
C SER A 139 5.91 -13.09 3.57
N ILE A 140 5.83 -13.26 4.89
CA ILE A 140 4.55 -13.35 5.62
C ILE A 140 3.76 -12.04 5.45
N GLY A 141 4.42 -10.88 5.57
CA GLY A 141 3.80 -9.58 5.33
C GLY A 141 3.20 -9.47 3.93
N GLY A 142 3.91 -9.95 2.89
CA GLY A 142 3.41 -10.00 1.52
C GLY A 142 2.17 -10.88 1.35
N LEU A 143 2.16 -12.06 1.98
CA LEU A 143 0.98 -12.95 1.98
C LEU A 143 -0.22 -12.32 2.68
N LEU A 144 -0.01 -11.69 3.84
CA LEU A 144 -1.06 -10.98 4.58
C LEU A 144 -1.63 -9.82 3.76
N ILE A 145 -0.77 -9.07 3.06
CA ILE A 145 -1.21 -8.00 2.16
C ILE A 145 -2.11 -8.53 1.04
N ALA A 146 -1.80 -9.69 0.44
CA ALA A 146 -2.63 -10.30 -0.60
C ALA A 146 -4.02 -10.70 -0.06
N VAL A 147 -4.07 -11.25 1.16
CA VAL A 147 -5.32 -11.57 1.87
C VAL A 147 -6.13 -10.29 2.13
N VAL A 148 -5.50 -9.25 2.68
CA VAL A 148 -6.16 -7.95 2.91
C VAL A 148 -6.71 -7.38 1.60
N ILE A 149 -5.97 -7.41 0.50
CA ILE A 149 -6.47 -6.91 -0.80
C ILE A 149 -7.62 -7.77 -1.34
N LYS A 150 -7.68 -9.07 -1.05
CA LYS A 150 -8.80 -9.92 -1.48
C LYS A 150 -10.09 -9.58 -0.72
N TYR A 151 -9.99 -9.52 0.60
CA TYR A 151 -11.16 -9.41 1.49
C TYR A 151 -11.53 -7.96 1.85
N ALA A 152 -10.61 -7.03 1.61
CA ALA A 152 -10.80 -5.59 1.75
C ALA A 152 -10.39 -4.88 0.45
N ASP A 153 -10.26 -3.55 0.49
CA ASP A 153 -9.83 -2.73 -0.65
C ASP A 153 -8.41 -2.21 -0.46
N ASN A 154 -7.73 -1.84 -1.55
CA ASN A 154 -6.38 -1.28 -1.51
C ASN A 154 -6.32 0.07 -0.74
N ILE A 155 -7.47 0.74 -0.57
CA ILE A 155 -7.61 1.91 0.31
C ILE A 155 -7.56 1.50 1.79
N MET A 156 -8.26 0.43 2.17
CA MET A 156 -8.27 -0.06 3.55
C MET A 156 -6.89 -0.59 3.98
N LYS A 157 -6.15 -1.18 3.04
CA LYS A 157 -4.72 -1.49 3.20
C LYS A 157 -3.89 -0.25 3.54
N ALA A 158 -4.10 0.88 2.84
CA ALA A 158 -3.37 2.12 3.10
C ALA A 158 -3.67 2.69 4.50
N TYR A 159 -4.91 2.56 4.96
CA TYR A 159 -5.29 2.91 6.34
C TYR A 159 -4.63 2.01 7.37
N ALA A 160 -4.68 0.68 7.18
CA ALA A 160 -4.03 -0.28 8.09
C ALA A 160 -2.52 -0.03 8.21
N GLN A 161 -1.85 0.26 7.08
CA GLN A 161 -0.44 0.63 7.08
C GLN A 161 -0.18 1.93 7.85
N SER A 162 -1.05 2.94 7.71
CA SER A 162 -0.93 4.21 8.42
C SER A 162 -1.11 4.05 9.93
N THR A 163 -2.08 3.22 10.37
CA THR A 163 -2.27 2.86 11.78
C THR A 163 -1.06 2.10 12.34
N ALA A 164 -0.47 1.19 11.55
CA ALA A 164 0.72 0.45 11.96
C ALA A 164 1.92 1.39 12.19
N ILE A 165 2.09 2.45 11.38
CA ILE A 165 3.14 3.47 11.58
C ILE A 165 2.95 4.19 12.92
N VAL A 166 1.73 4.62 13.22
CA VAL A 166 1.40 5.27 14.50
C VAL A 166 1.69 4.32 15.67
N GLY A 167 1.25 3.06 15.58
CA GLY A 167 1.49 2.05 16.61
C GLY A 167 2.98 1.77 16.82
N ALA A 168 3.76 1.68 15.74
CA ALA A 168 5.21 1.50 15.81
C ALA A 168 5.90 2.68 16.51
N ALA A 169 5.45 3.91 16.25
CA ALA A 169 5.99 5.09 16.90
C ALA A 169 5.62 5.16 18.40
N ILE A 170 4.41 4.74 18.79
CA ILE A 170 4.05 4.59 20.21
C ILE A 170 4.91 3.51 20.87
N GLY A 171 5.08 2.36 20.22
CA GLY A 171 5.97 1.30 20.71
C GLY A 171 7.41 1.80 20.86
N SER A 172 7.88 2.63 19.93
CA SER A 172 9.20 3.24 19.99
C SER A 172 9.36 4.23 21.14
N TRP A 173 8.30 4.97 21.49
CA TRP A 173 8.31 5.83 22.67
C TRP A 173 8.46 5.02 23.96
N ILE A 174 7.77 3.89 24.07
CA ILE A 174 7.78 3.05 25.28
C ILE A 174 9.07 2.23 25.42
N LEU A 175 9.63 1.73 24.31
CA LEU A 175 10.78 0.81 24.32
C LEU A 175 12.14 1.48 24.14
N PHE A 176 12.19 2.65 23.51
CA PHE A 176 13.44 3.33 23.13
C PHE A 176 13.52 4.79 23.59
N ASP A 177 12.67 5.21 24.55
CA ASP A 177 12.60 6.58 25.10
C ASP A 177 12.47 7.68 24.03
N PHE A 178 11.87 7.36 22.87
CA PHE A 178 11.68 8.32 21.79
C PHE A 178 10.62 9.36 22.16
N VAL A 179 10.98 10.63 22.35
CA VAL A 179 10.01 11.67 22.71
C VAL A 179 9.22 12.14 21.47
N PRO A 180 7.91 11.85 21.36
CA PRO A 180 7.11 12.31 20.24
C PRO A 180 6.96 13.84 20.26
N ASN A 181 7.26 14.49 19.14
CA ASN A 181 7.10 15.94 18.98
C ASN A 181 5.62 16.33 18.75
N GLY A 182 5.25 17.60 18.95
CA GLY A 182 3.89 18.11 18.73
C GLY A 182 3.35 17.88 17.31
N LEU A 183 4.21 17.97 16.28
CA LEU A 183 3.82 17.63 14.90
C LEU A 183 3.47 16.15 14.73
N PHE A 184 4.13 15.24 15.44
CA PHE A 184 3.82 13.82 15.41
C PHE A 184 2.44 13.53 16.03
N LEU A 185 2.11 14.20 17.14
CA LEU A 185 0.79 14.10 17.78
C LEU A 185 -0.32 14.65 16.86
N PHE A 186 -0.07 15.78 16.20
CA PHE A 186 -1.01 16.36 15.24
C PHE A 186 -1.24 15.44 14.03
N GLY A 187 -0.17 14.90 13.44
CA GLY A 187 -0.28 13.96 12.32
C GLY A 187 -1.00 12.66 12.71
N THR A 188 -0.73 12.14 13.92
CA THR A 188 -1.42 10.96 14.48
C THR A 188 -2.92 11.22 14.66
N PHE A 189 -3.29 12.39 15.16
CA PHE A 189 -4.69 12.80 15.30
C PHE A 189 -5.39 12.85 13.94
N LEU A 190 -4.76 13.47 12.93
CA LEU A 190 -5.32 13.53 11.58
C LEU A 190 -5.51 12.14 10.95
N VAL A 191 -4.53 11.25 11.07
CA VAL A 191 -4.64 9.88 10.56
C VAL A 191 -5.80 9.15 11.24
N THR A 192 -5.93 9.28 12.57
CA THR A 192 -7.01 8.65 13.34
C THR A 192 -8.38 9.20 12.95
N ALA A 193 -8.51 10.51 12.79
CA ALA A 193 -9.73 11.16 12.35
C ALA A 193 -10.14 10.72 10.92
N SER A 194 -9.18 10.61 10.01
CA SER A 194 -9.41 10.14 8.63
C SER A 194 -9.96 8.72 8.61
N ILE A 195 -9.38 7.81 9.41
CA ILE A 195 -9.86 6.43 9.54
C ILE A 195 -11.31 6.40 10.02
N VAL A 196 -11.64 7.16 11.07
CA VAL A 196 -13.00 7.19 11.63
C VAL A 196 -14.02 7.70 10.60
N ILE A 197 -13.67 8.74 9.84
CA ILE A 197 -14.53 9.29 8.79
C ILE A 197 -14.73 8.26 7.67
N TYR A 198 -13.65 7.61 7.21
CA TYR A 198 -13.72 6.63 6.14
C TYR A 198 -14.54 5.40 6.52
N THR A 199 -14.39 4.90 7.76
CA THR A 199 -15.15 3.75 8.25
C THR A 199 -16.61 4.09 8.53
N LYS A 200 -16.92 5.29 9.01
CA LYS A 200 -18.31 5.71 9.28
C LYS A 200 -19.13 6.01 8.02
N TYR A 201 -18.49 6.41 6.93
CA TYR A 201 -19.15 6.73 5.67
C TYR A 201 -18.65 5.82 4.54
N PRO A 202 -18.95 4.50 4.59
CA PRO A 202 -18.59 3.58 3.52
C PRO A 202 -19.28 4.01 2.22
N TYR A 203 -18.57 3.87 1.09
CA TYR A 203 -19.16 4.11 -0.22
C TYR A 203 -20.26 3.08 -0.47
N GLN A 204 -21.50 3.55 -0.57
CA GLN A 204 -22.62 2.73 -1.02
C GLN A 204 -22.67 2.78 -2.54
N GLU A 205 -22.46 1.64 -3.20
CA GLU A 205 -22.74 1.54 -4.63
C GLU A 205 -24.21 1.88 -4.87
N THR A 206 -24.47 2.90 -5.68
CA THR A 206 -25.81 3.14 -6.21
C THR A 206 -26.15 1.92 -7.07
N PRO A 207 -27.22 1.16 -6.78
CA PRO A 207 -27.52 -0.06 -7.52
C PRO A 207 -27.59 0.22 -9.02
N SER A 208 -27.03 -0.67 -9.84
CA SER A 208 -27.13 -0.53 -11.28
C SER A 208 -28.59 -0.59 -11.72
N GLU A 209 -28.95 0.11 -12.80
CA GLU A 209 -30.32 0.11 -13.35
C GLU A 209 -30.84 -1.33 -13.63
N LYS A 210 -29.93 -2.25 -14.00
CA LYS A 210 -30.24 -3.69 -14.13
C LYS A 210 -30.62 -4.35 -12.80
N THR A 211 -29.99 -3.96 -11.70
CA THR A 211 -30.31 -4.47 -10.35
C THR A 211 -31.69 -3.98 -9.90
N TYR A 212 -32.04 -2.72 -10.19
CA TYR A 212 -33.39 -2.21 -9.93
C TYR A 212 -34.46 -2.93 -10.75
N LEU A 213 -34.19 -3.24 -12.01
CA LEU A 213 -35.09 -4.00 -12.86
C LEU A 213 -35.27 -5.45 -12.36
N LEU A 214 -34.21 -6.10 -11.90
CA LEU A 214 -34.28 -7.45 -11.32
C LEU A 214 -35.06 -7.47 -10.01
N LEU A 215 -34.83 -6.50 -9.11
CA LEU A 215 -35.57 -6.37 -7.85
C LEU A 215 -37.06 -6.11 -8.10
N ASN A 216 -37.39 -5.21 -9.03
CA ASN A 216 -38.78 -4.97 -9.42
C ASN A 216 -39.43 -6.20 -10.07
N ASN A 217 -38.67 -7.00 -10.83
CA ASN A 217 -39.19 -8.21 -11.45
C ASN A 217 -39.42 -9.32 -10.41
N GLU A 218 -38.52 -9.49 -9.44
CA GLU A 218 -38.69 -10.42 -8.33
C GLU A 218 -39.85 -10.01 -7.40
N GLU A 219 -40.04 -8.71 -7.14
CA GLU A 219 -41.20 -8.21 -6.40
C GLU A 219 -42.51 -8.48 -7.15
N LYS A 220 -42.54 -8.25 -8.47
CA LYS A 220 -43.70 -8.57 -9.32
C LYS A 220 -44.01 -10.08 -9.35
N GLU A 221 -42.99 -10.94 -9.41
CA GLU A 221 -43.20 -12.39 -9.34
C GLU A 221 -43.71 -12.87 -7.98
N LYS A 222 -43.33 -12.21 -6.89
CA LYS A 222 -43.86 -12.51 -5.55
C LYS A 222 -45.31 -12.09 -5.39
N ILE A 223 -45.69 -10.93 -5.95
CA ILE A 223 -47.07 -10.43 -5.91
C ILE A 223 -48.01 -11.32 -6.75
N ASN A 224 -47.56 -11.82 -7.90
CA ASN A 224 -48.36 -12.70 -8.76
C ASN A 224 -48.50 -14.16 -8.25
N LYS A 225 -47.80 -14.53 -7.18
CA LYS A 225 -47.89 -15.87 -6.56
C LYS A 225 -48.80 -15.90 -5.32
N VAL A 226 -49.46 -14.79 -4.98
CA VAL A 226 -50.49 -14.67 -3.93
C VAL A 226 -51.85 -14.52 -4.60
#